data_AF-A0A3E0QBE7-F1
#
_entry.id   AF-A0A3E0QBE7-F1
#
_cell.length_a   1.000
_cell.length_b   1.000
_cell.length_c   1.000
_cell.angle_alpha   90.00
_cell.angle_beta   90.00
_cell.angle_gamma   90.00
#
_symmetry.space_group_name_H-M   'P 1'
#
loop_
_entity.id
_entity.type
_entity.pdbx_description
1 polymer ?
#
loop_
_entity_poly.entity_id
_entity_poly.type
_entity_poly.pdbx_seq_one_letter_code
_entity_poly.pdbx_strand_id
1 'polypeptide(L)'
;MIINRSFKDFKFRHRSKKNQVIFTSKNVKDDKVILNLIDNFLKEKNSFIFESVEKGKIRGRYTIFGKNPDKIWEFNGNHSYLIKDNKKTKLKGKPNKILENVIEEFKFETPKNLPPICSLISGYFSYDSIRYIERIPDKCRNDLNLPDVRLLRPRTLIIHDNLKKKIHYIINVFKDEKISNYQKKFDEIKSQLDQIIYQSSVSIEQDSNIKSNHVVKV
;
A
#
# COMPACT_ATOMS: atom_id res chain seq x y z
N MET A 1 -15.89 13.27 -9.88
CA MET A 1 -15.87 11.88 -9.38
C MET A 1 -16.74 11.73 -8.14
N ILE A 2 -17.54 10.66 -8.03
CA ILE A 2 -18.28 10.31 -6.80
C ILE A 2 -17.34 9.49 -5.90
N ILE A 3 -17.17 9.96 -4.65
CA ILE A 3 -16.46 9.25 -3.59
C ILE A 3 -17.40 8.97 -2.42
N ASN A 4 -17.07 7.98 -1.59
CA ASN A 4 -17.91 7.55 -0.45
C ASN A 4 -17.98 8.55 0.73
N ARG A 5 -17.36 9.73 0.62
CA ARG A 5 -17.13 10.64 1.74
C ARG A 5 -17.31 12.10 1.33
N SER A 6 -18.12 12.86 2.06
CA SER A 6 -18.19 14.31 1.91
C SER A 6 -17.01 14.98 2.63
N PHE A 7 -16.69 16.22 2.27
CA PHE A 7 -15.65 17.00 2.94
C PHE A 7 -15.93 17.16 4.44
N LYS A 8 -17.18 17.47 4.80
CA LYS A 8 -17.60 17.65 6.20
C LYS A 8 -17.38 16.37 7.01
N ASP A 9 -17.78 15.21 6.48
CA ASP A 9 -17.59 13.91 7.16
C ASP A 9 -16.11 13.52 7.26
N PHE A 10 -15.34 13.72 6.17
CA PHE A 10 -13.89 13.49 6.17
C PHE A 10 -13.18 14.25 7.30
N LYS A 11 -13.45 15.56 7.40
CA LYS A 11 -12.87 16.44 8.42
C LYS A 11 -13.30 16.02 9.82
N PHE A 12 -14.59 15.75 10.02
CA PHE A 12 -15.13 15.32 11.31
C PHE A 12 -14.47 14.02 11.80
N ARG A 13 -14.47 12.96 10.97
CA ARG A 13 -13.93 11.65 11.34
C ARG A 13 -12.44 11.69 11.67
N HIS A 14 -11.65 12.43 10.89
CA HIS A 14 -10.22 12.56 11.17
C HIS A 14 -9.94 13.30 12.47
N ARG A 15 -10.68 14.40 12.74
CA ARG A 15 -10.59 15.12 14.04
C ARG A 15 -10.98 14.22 15.21
N SER A 16 -11.94 13.31 15.00
CA SER A 16 -12.34 12.28 15.95
C SER A 16 -11.41 11.05 15.96
N LYS A 17 -10.17 11.17 15.43
CA LYS A 17 -9.13 10.14 15.45
C LYS A 17 -9.56 8.80 14.83
N LYS A 18 -10.38 8.83 13.78
CA LYS A 18 -10.77 7.63 13.03
C LYS A 18 -9.92 7.47 11.77
N ASN A 19 -9.41 6.25 11.56
CA ASN A 19 -8.88 5.82 10.27
C ASN A 19 -10.01 5.84 9.23
N GLN A 20 -9.68 6.12 7.97
CA GLN A 20 -10.65 6.30 6.91
C GLN A 20 -10.19 5.62 5.63
N VAL A 21 -11.09 4.84 5.03
CA VAL A 21 -10.98 4.35 3.67
C VAL A 21 -11.83 5.26 2.77
N ILE A 22 -11.17 6.04 1.92
CA ILE A 22 -11.81 6.91 0.93
C ILE A 22 -11.66 6.23 -0.42
N PHE A 23 -12.75 6.03 -1.14
CA PHE A 23 -12.69 5.27 -2.37
C PHE A 23 -13.72 5.72 -3.41
N THR A 24 -13.44 5.35 -4.64
CA THR A 24 -14.42 5.29 -5.74
C THR A 24 -14.35 3.91 -6.39
N SER A 25 -15.30 3.59 -7.25
CA SER A 25 -15.32 2.30 -7.92
C SER A 25 -15.86 2.40 -9.32
N LYS A 26 -15.34 1.58 -10.23
CA LYS A 26 -15.77 1.50 -11.61
C LYS A 26 -16.07 0.05 -11.98
N ASN A 27 -17.07 -0.16 -12.82
CA ASN A 27 -17.27 -1.44 -13.47
C ASN A 27 -16.22 -1.58 -14.58
N VAL A 28 -15.74 -2.80 -14.79
CA VAL A 28 -14.71 -3.14 -15.75
C VAL A 28 -15.28 -4.17 -16.72
N LYS A 29 -15.08 -3.96 -18.03
CA LYS A 29 -15.63 -4.85 -19.07
C LYS A 29 -14.62 -5.87 -19.57
N ASP A 30 -13.33 -5.52 -19.54
CA ASP A 30 -12.21 -6.31 -20.04
C ASP A 30 -11.01 -6.21 -19.11
N ASP A 31 -9.99 -7.04 -19.34
CA ASP A 31 -8.81 -7.07 -18.48
C ASP A 31 -7.74 -6.02 -18.85
N LYS A 32 -8.00 -5.13 -19.84
CA LYS A 32 -7.02 -4.14 -20.32
C LYS A 32 -6.57 -3.19 -19.22
N VAL A 33 -7.52 -2.76 -18.37
CA VAL A 33 -7.24 -1.90 -17.21
C VAL A 33 -6.26 -2.59 -16.25
N ILE A 34 -6.36 -3.91 -16.11
CA ILE A 34 -5.51 -4.67 -15.18
C ILE A 34 -4.11 -4.87 -15.76
N LEU A 35 -4.00 -5.16 -17.06
CA LEU A 35 -2.71 -5.24 -17.75
C LEU A 35 -1.97 -3.90 -17.66
N ASN A 36 -2.64 -2.79 -17.98
CA ASN A 36 -2.08 -1.44 -17.83
C ASN A 36 -1.61 -1.17 -16.39
N LEU A 37 -2.35 -1.64 -15.37
CA LEU A 37 -1.92 -1.50 -13.99
C LEU A 37 -0.68 -2.34 -13.68
N ILE A 38 -0.62 -3.60 -14.12
CA ILE A 38 0.55 -4.45 -13.91
C ILE A 38 1.81 -3.79 -14.48
N ASP A 39 1.72 -3.26 -15.70
CA ASP A 39 2.88 -2.69 -16.39
C ASP A 39 3.34 -1.35 -15.79
N ASN A 40 2.40 -0.56 -15.25
CA ASN A 40 2.70 0.80 -14.79
C ASN A 40 2.90 0.93 -13.28
N PHE A 41 2.30 0.04 -12.48
CA PHE A 41 2.16 0.28 -11.05
C PHE A 41 3.45 0.02 -10.27
N LEU A 42 4.31 -0.87 -10.75
CA LEU A 42 5.58 -1.24 -10.12
C LEU A 42 6.75 -0.29 -10.40
N LYS A 43 6.52 0.80 -11.14
CA LYS A 43 7.56 1.83 -11.41
C LYS A 43 8.02 2.58 -10.15
N GLU A 44 7.19 2.60 -9.11
CA GLU A 44 7.47 3.29 -7.85
C GLU A 44 8.09 2.33 -6.82
N LYS A 45 9.07 2.80 -6.04
CA LYS A 45 9.60 2.03 -4.90
C LYS A 45 8.51 1.80 -3.85
N ASN A 46 8.62 0.70 -3.10
CA ASN A 46 7.66 0.32 -2.07
C ASN A 46 6.23 0.13 -2.63
N SER A 47 6.14 -0.41 -3.85
CA SER A 47 4.90 -0.85 -4.48
C SER A 47 4.84 -2.37 -4.52
N PHE A 48 3.63 -2.93 -4.64
CA PHE A 48 3.41 -4.36 -4.73
C PHE A 48 2.14 -4.68 -5.52
N ILE A 49 2.09 -5.92 -6.02
CA ILE A 49 0.91 -6.56 -6.59
C ILE A 49 0.75 -7.90 -5.88
N PHE A 50 -0.44 -8.14 -5.32
CA PHE A 50 -0.84 -9.45 -4.83
C PHE A 50 -1.92 -10.01 -5.73
N GLU A 51 -1.61 -11.14 -6.34
CA GLU A 51 -2.52 -11.93 -7.13
C GLU A 51 -2.50 -13.36 -6.60
N SER A 52 -3.69 -13.94 -6.48
CA SER A 52 -3.84 -15.34 -6.12
C SER A 52 -4.20 -16.13 -7.38
N VAL A 53 -3.55 -17.26 -7.60
CA VAL A 53 -3.91 -18.23 -8.63
C VAL A 53 -3.94 -19.60 -7.99
N GLU A 54 -5.07 -20.29 -8.05
CA GLU A 54 -5.21 -21.64 -7.55
C GLU A 54 -4.95 -22.64 -8.68
N LYS A 55 -4.07 -23.62 -8.41
CA LYS A 55 -3.67 -24.72 -9.33
C LYS A 55 -3.23 -24.23 -10.72
N GLY A 56 -2.68 -23.02 -10.81
CA GLY A 56 -2.20 -22.42 -12.06
C GLY A 56 -3.28 -22.08 -13.09
N LYS A 57 -4.57 -22.21 -12.75
CA LYS A 57 -5.70 -22.04 -13.70
C LYS A 57 -6.79 -21.12 -13.18
N ILE A 58 -7.12 -21.20 -11.89
CA ILE A 58 -8.24 -20.45 -11.32
C ILE A 58 -7.68 -19.15 -10.74
N ARG A 59 -7.95 -18.04 -11.41
CA ARG A 59 -7.61 -16.72 -10.89
C ARG A 59 -8.43 -16.47 -9.62
N GLY A 60 -7.74 -16.11 -8.54
CA GLY A 60 -8.34 -15.70 -7.28
C GLY A 60 -9.24 -14.49 -7.49
N ARG A 61 -10.20 -14.33 -6.57
CA ARG A 61 -11.23 -13.28 -6.71
C ARG A 61 -10.64 -11.86 -6.74
N TYR A 62 -9.54 -11.62 -6.04
CA TYR A 62 -8.97 -10.29 -5.90
C TYR A 62 -7.56 -10.20 -6.48
N THR A 63 -7.30 -9.16 -7.26
CA THR A 63 -5.96 -8.65 -7.56
C THR A 63 -5.79 -7.32 -6.84
N ILE A 64 -4.73 -7.17 -6.05
CA ILE A 64 -4.53 -6.04 -5.15
C ILE A 64 -3.22 -5.36 -5.50
N PHE A 65 -3.29 -4.06 -5.75
CA PHE A 65 -2.14 -3.21 -6.00
C PHE A 65 -2.00 -2.27 -4.82
N GLY A 66 -0.79 -2.06 -4.33
CA GLY A 66 -0.55 -1.07 -3.27
C GLY A 66 0.78 -0.36 -3.36
N LYS A 67 0.77 0.94 -3.07
CA LYS A 67 1.96 1.81 -3.14
C LYS A 67 1.85 2.99 -2.18
N ASN A 68 2.88 3.83 -2.21
CA ASN A 68 2.95 5.08 -1.44
C ASN A 68 2.68 4.86 0.06
N PRO A 69 3.51 4.05 0.75
CA PRO A 69 3.34 3.82 2.17
C PRO A 69 3.66 5.09 2.97
N ASP A 70 2.87 5.37 4.01
CA ASP A 70 3.15 6.49 4.91
C ASP A 70 4.13 6.14 6.02
N LYS A 71 4.23 4.84 6.32
CA LYS A 71 5.16 4.25 7.27
C LYS A 71 5.71 2.95 6.73
N ILE A 72 6.99 2.74 6.99
CA ILE A 72 7.64 1.45 6.81
C ILE A 72 8.32 1.10 8.14
N TRP A 73 8.09 -0.11 8.63
CA TRP A 73 8.80 -0.67 9.77
C TRP A 73 9.82 -1.69 9.30
N GLU A 74 11.03 -1.60 9.82
CA GLU A 74 12.09 -2.58 9.61
C GLU A 74 12.54 -3.13 10.95
N PHE A 75 12.74 -4.44 11.01
CA PHE A 75 13.28 -5.14 12.16
C PHE A 75 14.51 -5.93 11.71
N ASN A 76 15.59 -5.85 12.49
CA ASN A 76 16.83 -6.56 12.21
C ASN A 76 17.52 -6.88 13.55
N GLY A 77 17.54 -8.16 13.94
CA GLY A 77 17.94 -8.61 15.26
C GLY A 77 17.20 -7.85 16.37
N ASN A 78 17.95 -7.29 17.31
CA ASN A 78 17.39 -6.50 18.42
C ASN A 78 17.04 -5.04 18.05
N HIS A 79 17.09 -4.68 16.77
CA HIS A 79 16.87 -3.32 16.30
C HIS A 79 15.55 -3.20 15.56
N SER A 80 14.83 -2.11 15.85
CA SER A 80 13.59 -1.76 15.15
C SER A 80 13.65 -0.33 14.67
N TYR A 81 13.15 -0.09 13.47
CA TYR A 81 13.21 1.21 12.82
C TYR A 81 11.85 1.57 12.24
N LEU A 82 11.48 2.85 12.35
CA LEU A 82 10.39 3.46 11.62
C LEU A 82 10.97 4.38 10.55
N ILE A 83 10.59 4.15 9.30
CA ILE A 83 10.86 5.03 8.18
C ILE A 83 9.58 5.78 7.85
N LYS A 84 9.65 7.11 7.93
CA LYS A 84 8.55 8.02 7.60
C LYS A 84 9.15 9.29 6.99
N ASP A 85 8.56 9.79 5.91
CA ASP A 85 9.03 10.98 5.19
C ASP A 85 10.53 10.89 4.83
N ASN A 86 10.97 9.72 4.33
CA ASN A 86 12.36 9.36 4.03
C ASN A 86 13.35 9.40 5.22
N LYS A 87 12.87 9.59 6.45
CA LYS A 87 13.69 9.57 7.66
C LYS A 87 13.57 8.24 8.37
N LYS A 88 14.70 7.53 8.52
CA LYS A 88 14.81 6.31 9.34
C LYS A 88 15.10 6.68 10.79
N THR A 89 14.26 6.22 11.70
CA THR A 89 14.37 6.49 13.14
C THR A 89 14.38 5.18 13.91
N LYS A 90 15.31 5.03 14.86
CA LYS A 90 15.37 3.85 15.73
C LYS A 90 14.25 3.94 16.77
N LEU A 91 13.47 2.86 16.88
CA LEU A 91 12.42 2.72 17.88
C LEU A 91 13.01 2.15 19.17
N LYS A 92 12.48 2.59 20.32
CA LYS A 92 12.85 2.07 21.64
C LYS A 92 11.91 0.92 21.99
N GLY A 93 12.48 -0.19 22.48
CA GLY A 93 11.72 -1.37 22.91
C GLY A 93 12.18 -2.65 22.22
N LYS A 94 11.57 -3.78 22.60
CA LYS A 94 11.85 -5.08 22.00
C LYS A 94 11.13 -5.24 20.64
N PRO A 95 11.78 -5.79 19.60
CA PRO A 95 11.19 -5.99 18.26
C PRO A 95 9.80 -6.65 18.27
N ASN A 96 9.66 -7.77 18.99
CA ASN A 96 8.41 -8.52 19.07
C ASN A 96 7.24 -7.67 19.63
N LYS A 97 7.50 -6.85 20.65
CA LYS A 97 6.49 -5.96 21.24
C LYS A 97 6.11 -4.80 20.33
N ILE A 98 7.09 -4.24 19.61
CA ILE A 98 6.83 -3.18 18.63
C ILE A 98 5.99 -3.75 17.47
N LEU A 99 6.33 -4.95 16.98
CA LEU A 99 5.59 -5.64 15.93
C LEU A 99 4.13 -5.92 16.33
N GLU A 100 3.92 -6.45 17.53
CA GLU A 100 2.59 -6.67 18.12
C GLU A 100 1.78 -5.36 18.15
N ASN A 101 2.38 -4.27 18.66
CA ASN A 101 1.72 -2.97 18.71
C ASN A 101 1.36 -2.43 17.31
N VAL A 102 2.23 -2.62 16.31
CA VAL A 102 1.96 -2.20 14.92
C VAL A 102 0.71 -2.90 14.38
N ILE A 103 0.55 -4.19 14.64
CA ILE A 103 -0.60 -4.98 14.18
C ILE A 103 -1.87 -4.56 14.93
N GLU A 104 -1.81 -4.44 16.26
CA GLU A 104 -2.97 -4.10 17.09
C GLU A 104 -3.48 -2.68 16.82
N GLU A 105 -2.58 -1.69 16.71
CA GLU A 105 -2.94 -0.30 16.42
C GLU A 105 -3.53 -0.12 15.01
N PHE A 106 -3.26 -1.07 14.10
CA PHE A 106 -3.76 -1.04 12.73
C PHE A 106 -5.19 -1.53 12.60
N LYS A 107 -5.79 -2.17 13.61
CA LYS A 107 -7.17 -2.67 13.53
C LYS A 107 -8.18 -1.51 13.54
N PHE A 108 -9.06 -1.46 12.53
CA PHE A 108 -10.20 -0.55 12.49
C PHE A 108 -11.30 -1.06 11.55
N GLU A 109 -12.51 -0.55 11.70
CA GLU A 109 -13.64 -0.91 10.83
C GLU A 109 -13.48 -0.36 9.40
N THR A 110 -13.58 -1.24 8.41
CA THR A 110 -13.57 -0.89 6.99
C THR A 110 -14.99 -0.80 6.41
N PRO A 111 -15.21 -0.09 5.29
CA PRO A 111 -16.52 -0.02 4.64
C PRO A 111 -17.07 -1.40 4.25
N LYS A 112 -18.34 -1.69 4.59
CA LYS A 112 -18.99 -2.99 4.31
C LYS A 112 -19.07 -3.37 2.82
N ASN A 113 -18.99 -2.39 1.93
CA ASN A 113 -19.08 -2.59 0.48
C ASN A 113 -17.72 -2.79 -0.20
N LEU A 114 -16.63 -2.85 0.57
CA LEU A 114 -15.30 -3.21 0.12
C LEU A 114 -14.88 -4.54 0.75
N PRO A 115 -13.98 -5.30 0.11
CA PRO A 115 -13.31 -6.39 0.80
C PRO A 115 -12.47 -5.85 1.97
N PRO A 116 -12.34 -6.58 3.09
CA PRO A 116 -11.57 -6.12 4.26
C PRO A 116 -10.14 -5.68 3.93
N ILE A 117 -9.53 -6.27 2.91
CA ILE A 117 -8.18 -5.93 2.42
C ILE A 117 -8.07 -4.54 1.77
N CYS A 118 -9.13 -3.73 1.78
CA CYS A 118 -9.10 -2.30 1.41
C CYS A 118 -8.27 -1.43 2.35
N SER A 119 -7.80 -1.98 3.47
CA SER A 119 -6.65 -1.48 4.20
C SER A 119 -5.84 -2.67 4.69
N LEU A 120 -4.52 -2.65 4.48
CA LEU A 120 -3.63 -3.72 4.92
C LEU A 120 -2.26 -3.16 5.33
N ILE A 121 -1.51 -3.96 6.08
CA ILE A 121 -0.06 -3.84 6.18
C ILE A 121 0.52 -4.91 5.27
N SER A 122 1.34 -4.51 4.29
CA SER A 122 2.04 -5.43 3.38
C SER A 122 3.49 -5.55 3.77
N GLY A 123 4.17 -6.59 3.32
CA GLY A 123 5.58 -6.74 3.62
C GLY A 123 6.03 -8.19 3.58
N TYR A 124 7.15 -8.46 4.23
CA TYR A 124 7.68 -9.80 4.37
C TYR A 124 8.24 -10.03 5.77
N PHE A 125 8.27 -11.31 6.12
CA PHE A 125 9.04 -11.89 7.20
C PHE A 125 10.07 -12.81 6.53
N SER A 126 11.35 -12.52 6.72
CA SER A 126 12.44 -13.35 6.24
C SER A 126 12.53 -14.63 7.08
N TYR A 127 13.34 -15.58 6.62
CA TYR A 127 13.62 -16.78 7.39
C TYR A 127 14.18 -16.46 8.79
N ASP A 128 15.10 -15.50 8.90
CA ASP A 128 15.75 -15.13 10.16
C ASP A 128 14.81 -14.52 11.21
N SER A 129 13.61 -14.08 10.81
CA SER A 129 12.59 -13.59 11.75
C SER A 129 12.17 -14.64 12.81
N ILE A 130 12.37 -15.94 12.54
CA ILE A 130 12.16 -17.02 13.50
C ILE A 130 12.99 -16.85 14.78
N ARG A 131 14.15 -16.19 14.69
CA ARG A 131 15.06 -15.93 15.82
C ARG A 131 14.48 -14.98 16.87
N TYR A 132 13.38 -14.29 16.56
CA TYR A 132 12.62 -13.49 17.54
C TYR A 132 11.79 -14.34 18.49
N ILE A 133 11.53 -15.60 18.12
CA ILE A 133 10.68 -16.53 18.86
C ILE A 133 11.54 -17.66 19.43
N GLU A 134 12.44 -18.21 18.61
CA GLU A 134 13.26 -19.37 18.97
C GLU A 134 14.75 -19.03 19.06
N ARG A 135 15.46 -19.72 19.96
CA ARG A 135 16.92 -19.59 20.07
C ARG A 135 17.61 -20.51 19.07
N ILE A 136 17.99 -19.96 17.91
CA ILE A 136 18.66 -20.70 16.83
C ILE A 136 20.09 -20.15 16.64
N PRO A 137 21.11 -21.00 16.41
CA PRO A 137 22.48 -20.54 16.14
C PRO A 137 22.57 -19.63 14.91
N ASP A 138 23.29 -18.52 15.02
CA ASP A 138 23.47 -17.54 13.94
C ASP A 138 24.90 -17.60 13.40
N LYS A 139 25.17 -18.62 12.58
CA LYS A 139 26.51 -18.91 12.02
C LYS A 139 26.62 -18.67 10.52
N CYS A 140 25.49 -18.47 9.85
CA CYS A 140 25.46 -18.23 8.41
C CYS A 140 25.94 -16.82 8.12
N ARG A 141 26.59 -16.63 6.97
CA ARG A 141 26.96 -15.30 6.50
C ARG A 141 25.71 -14.55 6.06
N ASN A 142 25.52 -13.32 6.53
CA ASN A 142 24.49 -12.41 6.00
C ASN A 142 25.01 -11.72 4.74
N ASP A 143 24.76 -12.33 3.58
CA ASP A 143 25.20 -11.86 2.26
C ASP A 143 24.15 -10.97 1.56
N LEU A 144 22.87 -11.17 1.84
CA LEU A 144 21.77 -10.39 1.26
C LEU A 144 21.56 -9.02 1.95
N ASN A 145 22.02 -8.85 3.19
CA ASN A 145 21.87 -7.62 3.99
C ASN A 145 20.42 -7.09 4.03
N LEU A 146 19.45 -8.00 4.10
CA LEU A 146 18.04 -7.67 4.20
C LEU A 146 17.63 -7.50 5.67
N PRO A 147 16.65 -6.63 5.98
CA PRO A 147 15.92 -6.68 7.24
C PRO A 147 15.28 -8.06 7.46
N ASP A 148 15.17 -8.50 8.71
CA ASP A 148 14.46 -9.75 9.03
C ASP A 148 12.96 -9.59 8.76
N VAL A 149 12.42 -8.40 9.03
CA VAL A 149 11.02 -8.08 8.77
C VAL A 149 10.95 -6.67 8.19
N ARG A 150 10.18 -6.51 7.10
CA ARG A 150 9.87 -5.20 6.53
C ARG A 150 8.37 -5.10 6.27
N LEU A 151 7.71 -4.17 6.95
CA LEU A 151 6.27 -3.93 6.85
C LEU A 151 5.98 -2.52 6.34
N LEU A 152 4.97 -2.39 5.48
CA LEU A 152 4.57 -1.18 4.78
C LEU A 152 3.09 -0.92 5.09
N ARG A 153 2.75 0.33 5.41
CA ARG A 153 1.35 0.78 5.51
C ARG A 153 0.97 1.61 4.28
N PRO A 154 0.51 0.98 3.18
CA PRO A 154 0.16 1.68 1.94
C PRO A 154 -0.99 2.66 2.13
N ARG A 155 -0.84 3.87 1.58
CA ARG A 155 -1.95 4.83 1.44
C ARG A 155 -2.80 4.54 0.21
N THR A 156 -2.16 4.18 -0.89
CA THR A 156 -2.84 3.96 -2.16
C THR A 156 -3.05 2.47 -2.37
N LEU A 157 -4.30 2.06 -2.56
CA LEU A 157 -4.66 0.70 -2.94
C LEU A 157 -5.58 0.70 -4.16
N ILE A 158 -5.42 -0.31 -5.00
CA ILE A 158 -6.38 -0.64 -6.06
C ILE A 158 -6.77 -2.10 -5.88
N ILE A 159 -8.07 -2.39 -5.86
CA ILE A 159 -8.57 -3.75 -5.73
C ILE A 159 -9.46 -4.06 -6.92
N HIS A 160 -9.07 -5.05 -7.70
CA HIS A 160 -9.90 -5.63 -8.74
C HIS A 160 -10.65 -6.84 -8.18
N ASP A 161 -11.98 -6.77 -8.12
CA ASP A 161 -12.87 -7.91 -7.84
C ASP A 161 -13.23 -8.58 -9.17
N ASN A 162 -12.51 -9.65 -9.50
CA ASN A 162 -12.68 -10.44 -10.72
C ASN A 162 -14.09 -11.03 -10.84
N LEU A 163 -14.72 -11.35 -9.71
CA LEU A 163 -16.07 -11.94 -9.67
C LEU A 163 -17.14 -10.89 -9.98
N LYS A 164 -17.03 -9.70 -9.36
CA LYS A 164 -18.00 -8.60 -9.58
C LYS A 164 -17.69 -7.73 -10.79
N LYS A 165 -16.57 -7.99 -11.50
CA LYS A 165 -16.07 -7.17 -12.60
C LYS A 165 -16.02 -5.69 -12.22
N LYS A 166 -15.44 -5.43 -11.05
CA LYS A 166 -15.40 -4.10 -10.44
C LYS A 166 -14.01 -3.79 -9.92
N ILE A 167 -13.56 -2.57 -10.14
CA ILE A 167 -12.31 -2.07 -9.60
C ILE A 167 -12.59 -0.97 -8.57
N HIS A 168 -11.88 -1.02 -7.45
CA HIS A 168 -11.97 -0.08 -6.35
C HIS A 168 -10.65 0.68 -6.25
N TYR A 169 -10.72 2.00 -6.37
CA TYR A 169 -9.57 2.90 -6.19
C TYR A 169 -9.67 3.52 -4.80
N ILE A 170 -8.64 3.32 -3.99
CA ILE A 170 -8.69 3.57 -2.55
C ILE A 170 -7.50 4.45 -2.13
N ILE A 171 -7.81 5.46 -1.33
CA ILE A 171 -6.85 6.24 -0.56
C ILE A 171 -7.18 6.09 0.93
N ASN A 172 -6.26 5.49 1.67
CA ASN A 172 -6.32 5.36 3.12
C ASN A 172 -5.77 6.61 3.79
N VAL A 173 -6.52 7.13 4.75
CA VAL A 173 -6.12 8.24 5.61
C VAL A 173 -6.15 7.77 7.05
N PHE A 174 -4.99 7.73 7.69
CA PHE A 174 -4.84 7.21 9.05
C PHE A 174 -4.99 8.33 10.09
N LYS A 175 -5.52 8.00 11.26
CA LYS A 175 -5.83 8.93 12.37
C LYS A 175 -4.64 9.70 12.92
N ASP A 176 -3.44 9.16 12.69
CA ASP A 176 -2.17 9.70 13.15
C ASP A 176 -1.46 10.57 12.09
N GLU A 177 -2.10 10.77 10.92
CA GLU A 177 -1.66 11.73 9.94
C GLU A 177 -1.86 13.17 10.45
N LYS A 178 -0.85 14.03 10.27
CA LYS A 178 -0.95 15.44 10.62
C LYS A 178 -1.53 16.21 9.44
N ILE A 179 -2.75 16.73 9.59
CA ILE A 179 -3.45 17.52 8.56
C ILE A 179 -3.62 18.95 9.08
N SER A 180 -2.89 19.89 8.48
CA SER A 180 -3.00 21.33 8.78
C SER A 180 -4.16 21.99 8.02
N ASN A 181 -4.31 21.66 6.73
CA ASN A 181 -5.40 22.16 5.88
C ASN A 181 -6.22 20.98 5.34
N TYR A 182 -7.40 20.78 5.91
CA TYR A 182 -8.30 19.70 5.52
C TYR A 182 -8.84 19.84 4.10
N GLN A 183 -9.10 21.07 3.65
CA GLN A 183 -9.65 21.31 2.31
C GLN A 183 -8.62 20.89 1.27
N LYS A 184 -7.39 21.40 1.39
CA LYS A 184 -6.26 21.01 0.53
C LYS A 184 -6.06 19.51 0.52
N LYS A 185 -6.02 18.86 1.70
CA LYS A 185 -5.84 17.40 1.79
C LYS A 185 -6.95 16.63 1.09
N PHE A 186 -8.20 17.08 1.23
CA PHE A 186 -9.34 16.43 0.60
C PHE A 186 -9.32 16.57 -0.92
N ASP A 187 -8.89 17.72 -1.42
CA ASP A 187 -8.72 17.95 -2.87
C ASP A 187 -7.53 17.16 -3.43
N GLU A 188 -6.43 17.03 -2.68
CA GLU A 188 -5.31 16.13 -3.01
C GLU A 188 -5.78 14.67 -3.13
N ILE A 189 -6.62 14.19 -2.21
CA ILE A 189 -7.16 12.82 -2.25
C ILE A 189 -7.98 12.59 -3.52
N LYS A 190 -8.83 13.56 -3.91
CA LYS A 190 -9.60 13.48 -5.16
C LYS A 190 -8.68 13.44 -6.37
N SER A 191 -7.70 14.34 -6.41
CA SER A 191 -6.72 14.40 -7.49
C SER A 191 -5.91 13.10 -7.62
N GLN A 192 -5.49 12.50 -6.51
CA GLN A 192 -4.82 11.20 -6.50
C GLN A 192 -5.71 10.09 -7.05
N LEU A 193 -6.98 10.04 -6.64
CA LEU A 193 -7.94 9.06 -7.17
C LEU A 193 -8.14 9.23 -8.69
N ASP A 194 -8.31 10.46 -9.17
CA ASP A 194 -8.44 10.76 -10.60
C ASP A 194 -7.17 10.36 -11.37
N GLN A 195 -5.99 10.64 -10.82
CA GLN A 195 -4.70 10.27 -11.42
C GLN A 195 -4.54 8.75 -11.54
N ILE A 196 -4.86 7.98 -10.49
CA ILE A 196 -4.72 6.52 -10.52
C ILE A 196 -5.72 5.90 -11.50
N ILE A 197 -6.95 6.45 -11.56
CA ILE A 197 -7.95 6.05 -12.55
C ILE A 197 -7.41 6.29 -13.97
N TYR A 198 -6.82 7.45 -14.22
CA TYR A 198 -6.23 7.77 -15.51
C TYR A 198 -5.08 6.81 -15.85
N GLN A 199 -4.14 6.60 -14.93
CA GLN A 199 -3.01 5.68 -15.09
C GLN A 199 -3.47 4.25 -15.42
N SER A 200 -4.59 3.80 -14.85
CA SER A 200 -5.14 2.46 -15.15
C SER A 200 -5.73 2.35 -16.57
N SER A 201 -6.11 3.47 -17.18
CA SER A 201 -6.75 3.50 -18.50
C SER A 201 -5.78 3.66 -19.67
N VAL A 202 -4.55 4.10 -19.40
CA VAL A 202 -3.53 4.41 -20.43
C VAL A 202 -2.51 3.28 -20.54
N SER A 203 -2.21 2.89 -21.77
CA SER A 203 -1.19 1.88 -22.10
C SER A 203 0.18 2.54 -22.30
N ILE A 204 1.27 1.86 -21.90
CA ILE A 204 2.64 2.41 -21.88
C ILE A 204 3.11 2.96 -23.23
N GLU A 205 2.65 2.38 -24.33
CA GLU A 205 3.03 2.80 -25.70
C GLU A 205 2.70 4.27 -26.01
N GLN A 206 1.80 4.92 -25.26
CA GLN A 206 1.48 6.34 -25.45
C GLN A 206 2.43 7.29 -24.72
N ASP A 207 3.20 6.82 -23.73
CA ASP A 207 4.15 7.63 -22.95
C ASP A 207 5.57 7.65 -23.56
N SER A 208 5.91 6.69 -24.43
CA SER A 208 7.22 6.62 -25.10
C SER A 208 7.48 7.72 -26.12
N ASN A 209 6.43 8.40 -26.61
CA ASN A 209 6.59 9.57 -27.49
C ASN A 209 7.00 10.86 -26.75
N ILE A 210 7.13 10.84 -25.43
CA ILE A 210 7.47 12.04 -24.61
C ILE A 210 8.86 11.95 -23.97
N LYS A 211 9.56 10.80 -24.03
CA LYS A 211 10.83 10.59 -23.29
C LYS A 211 12.01 10.07 -24.12
N SER A 212 12.14 10.46 -25.38
CA SER A 212 13.38 10.26 -26.15
C SER A 212 14.09 11.59 -26.43
N ASN A 213 14.59 12.27 -25.40
CA ASN A 213 15.57 13.35 -25.58
C ASN A 213 16.71 13.39 -24.55
N HIS A 214 16.88 12.36 -23.73
CA HIS A 214 18.08 12.21 -22.91
C HIS A 214 18.65 10.82 -23.05
N VAL A 215 19.47 10.64 -24.09
CA VAL A 215 20.46 9.58 -24.17
C VAL A 215 21.53 9.88 -23.12
N VAL A 216 21.55 9.10 -22.04
CA VAL A 216 22.75 9.00 -21.20
C VAL A 216 23.64 7.98 -21.88
N LYS A 217 24.73 8.46 -22.48
CA LYS A 217 25.83 7.61 -22.96
C LYS A 217 26.52 7.01 -21.73
N VAL A 218 26.75 5.70 -21.80
CA VAL A 218 27.62 4.94 -20.89
C VAL A 218 29.06 5.42 -21.06
#